data_AF-A0A381X5H5-F1
#
_entry.id   AF-A0A381X5H5-F1
#
_cell.length_a   1.000
_cell.length_b   1.000
_cell.length_c   1.000
_cell.angle_alpha   90.00
_cell.angle_beta   90.00
_cell.angle_gamma   90.00
#
_symmetry.space_group_name_H-M   'P 1'
#
loop_
_entity.id
_entity.type
_entity.pdbx_description
1 polymer ?
#
loop_
_entity_poly.entity_id
_entity_poly.type
_entity_poly.pdbx_seq_one_letter_code
_entity_poly.pdbx_strand_id
1 'polypeptide(L)' 'VLYMRDQDVDNLVEVGAGKVLTTMLRRIDKDLTGLTVGTPDDIEKFLKSM' A
#
# COMPACT_ATOMS: atom_id res chain seq x y z
N VAL A 1 -5.58 -6.79 -6.88
CA VAL A 1 -4.24 -6.94 -6.28
C VAL A 1 -3.52 -8.20 -6.77
N LEU A 2 -4.18 -9.37 -6.89
CA LEU A 2 -3.53 -10.59 -7.41
C LEU A 2 -2.89 -10.41 -8.80
N TYR A 3 -3.59 -9.76 -9.74
CA TYR A 3 -2.99 -9.41 -11.03
C TYR A 3 -1.69 -8.61 -10.88
N MET A 4 -1.63 -7.64 -9.97
CA MET A 4 -0.43 -6.80 -9.76
C MET A 4 0.71 -7.63 -9.19
N ARG A 5 0.43 -8.51 -8.24
CA ARG A 5 1.41 -9.47 -7.71
C ARG A 5 2.00 -10.34 -8.81
N ASP A 6 1.16 -10.84 -9.71
CA ASP A 6 1.60 -11.64 -10.86
C ASP A 6 2.35 -10.80 -11.92
N GLN A 7 2.45 -9.49 -11.72
CA GLN A 7 3.28 -8.56 -12.50
C GLN A 7 4.47 -8.02 -11.67
N ASP A 8 4.88 -8.77 -10.64
CA ASP A 8 5.99 -8.45 -9.73
C ASP A 8 5.82 -7.13 -8.94
N VAL A 9 4.57 -6.68 -8.74
CA VAL A 9 4.27 -5.57 -7.84
C VAL A 9 4.10 -6.11 -6.42
N ASP A 10 5.02 -5.77 -5.55
CA ASP A 10 5.06 -6.20 -4.14
C ASP A 10 4.68 -5.08 -3.16
N ASN A 11 4.98 -3.82 -3.50
CA ASN A 11 4.72 -2.64 -2.68
C ASN A 11 3.50 -1.86 -3.21
N LEU A 12 2.41 -1.84 -2.42
CA LEU A 12 1.20 -1.10 -2.74
C LEU A 12 1.02 0.12 -1.83
N VAL A 13 0.46 1.19 -2.37
CA VAL A 13 0.17 2.43 -1.63
C VAL A 13 -1.31 2.79 -1.73
N GLU A 14 -1.99 2.87 -0.59
CA GLU A 14 -3.36 3.38 -0.45
C GLU A 14 -3.31 4.89 -0.25
N VAL A 15 -3.71 5.64 -1.28
CA VAL A 15 -3.74 7.10 -1.24
C VAL A 15 -5.15 7.57 -0.89
N GLY A 16 -5.30 8.27 0.24
CA GLY A 16 -6.57 8.80 0.70
C GLY A 16 -6.80 8.62 2.21
N ALA A 17 -8.05 8.81 2.62
CA ALA A 17 -8.43 8.72 4.03
C ALA A 17 -8.72 7.28 4.47
N GLY A 18 -8.19 6.91 5.64
CA GLY A 18 -8.40 5.57 6.21
C GLY A 18 -7.41 4.54 5.67
N LYS A 19 -7.67 3.25 5.93
CA LYS A 19 -6.74 2.14 5.65
C LYS A 19 -7.46 0.88 5.16
N VAL A 20 -8.58 1.06 4.45
CA VAL A 20 -9.49 -0.03 4.10
C VAL A 20 -8.82 -0.96 3.09
N LEU A 21 -8.22 -0.41 2.04
CA LEU A 21 -7.56 -1.21 1.00
C LEU A 21 -6.35 -1.95 1.55
N THR A 22 -5.53 -1.29 2.38
CA THR A 22 -4.37 -1.88 3.07
C THR A 22 -4.80 -3.01 4.01
N THR A 23 -5.93 -2.86 4.69
CA THR A 23 -6.48 -3.92 5.56
C THR A 23 -7.01 -5.10 4.74
N MET A 24 -7.66 -4.84 3.60
CA MET A 24 -8.13 -5.89 2.70
C MET A 24 -6.97 -6.63 2.04
N LEU A 25 -5.89 -5.93 1.68
CA LEU A 25 -4.67 -6.50 1.10
C LEU A 25 -4.17 -7.68 1.93
N ARG A 26 -3.99 -7.48 3.25
CA ARG A 26 -3.55 -8.50 4.21
C ARG A 26 -4.44 -9.75 4.28
N ARG A 27 -5.71 -9.63 3.89
CA ARG A 27 -6.66 -10.76 3.83
C ARG A 27 -6.60 -11.50 2.50
N ILE A 28 -6.24 -10.80 1.43
CA ILE A 28 -6.15 -11.35 0.07
C ILE A 28 -4.82 -12.09 -0.11
N ASP A 29 -3.72 -11.44 0.26
CA ASP A 29 -2.37 -11.98 0.16
C ASP A 29 -1.50 -11.41 1.29
N LYS A 30 -0.87 -12.29 2.07
CA LYS A 30 -0.08 -11.89 3.25
C LYS A 30 1.34 -11.46 2.89
N ASP A 31 1.80 -11.81 1.70
CA ASP A 31 3.16 -11.55 1.25
C ASP A 31 3.26 -10.16 0.59
N LEU A 32 2.12 -9.56 0.21
CA LEU A 32 2.05 -8.18 -0.29
C LEU A 32 2.14 -7.15 0.85
N THR A 33 2.95 -6.10 0.63
CA THR A 33 3.07 -4.97 1.55
C THR A 33 2.15 -3.82 1.11
N GLY A 34 1.60 -3.12 2.10
CA GLY A 34 0.70 -1.99 1.88
C GLY A 34 1.05 -0.82 2.79
N LEU A 35 1.22 0.37 2.21
CA LEU A 35 1.41 1.65 2.91
C LEU A 35 0.17 2.52 2.72
N THR A 36 -0.18 3.31 3.73
CA THR A 36 -1.25 4.30 3.62
C THR A 36 -0.65 5.70 3.56
N VAL A 37 -1.15 6.54 2.65
CA VAL A 37 -0.76 7.96 2.51
C VAL A 37 -2.02 8.81 2.56
N GLY A 38 -2.29 9.42 3.73
CA GLY A 38 -3.50 10.21 3.96
C GLY A 38 -3.23 11.63 4.46
N THR A 39 -2.04 11.92 4.95
CA THR A 39 -1.64 13.24 5.45
C THR A 39 -0.40 13.78 4.72
N PRO A 40 -0.14 15.10 4.76
CA PRO A 40 1.10 15.66 4.23
C PRO A 40 2.37 15.00 4.78
N ASP A 41 2.40 14.69 6.09
CA ASP A 41 3.53 14.00 6.72
C ASP A 41 3.76 12.60 6.14
N ASP A 42 2.68 11.89 5.77
CA ASP A 42 2.79 10.56 5.16
C ASP A 42 3.38 10.64 3.75
N ILE A 43 3.12 11.73 3.02
CA ILE A 43 3.74 11.98 1.70
C ILE A 43 5.25 12.11 1.85
N GLU A 44 5.72 12.91 2.82
CA GLU A 44 7.15 13.05 3.07
C GLU A 44 7.80 11.72 3.47
N LYS A 45 7.14 10.94 4.33
CA LYS A 45 7.64 9.62 4.73
C LYS A 45 7.72 8.66 3.55
N PHE A 46 6.71 8.65 2.68
CA PHE A 46 6.69 7.82 1.48
C PHE A 46 7.84 8.19 0.54
N LEU A 47 8.03 9.48 0.24
CA LEU A 47 9.10 9.94 -0.65
C LEU A 47 10.51 9.62 -0.12
N LYS A 48 10.68 9.57 1.21
CA LYS A 48 11.95 9.17 1.85
C LYS A 48 12.21 7.66 1.83
N SER A 49 11.19 6.85 1.56
CA SER A 49 11.27 5.38 1.54
C SER A 49 11.57 4.79 0.14
N MET A 50 11.70 5.65 -0.87
CA MET A 50 12.01 5.30 -2.26
C MET A 50 13.51 5.33 -2.56
#